data_AF-A0A139P467-F1
#
_entry.id   AF-A0A139P467-F1
#
_cell.length_a   1.000
_cell.length_b   1.000
_cell.length_c   1.000
_cell.angle_alpha   90.00
_cell.angle_beta   90.00
_cell.angle_gamma   90.00
#
_symmetry.space_group_name_H-M   'P 1'
#
loop_
_entity.id
_entity.type
_entity.pdbx_description
1 polymer ?
#
loop_
_entity_poly.entity_id
_entity_poly.type
_entity_poly.pdbx_seq_one_letter_code
_entity_poly.pdbx_strand_id
1 'polypeptide(L)'
;MLDLENGIGYVVMANQAREENYNFELPELVFGKRKTASAETQKEFSPGYYHTLRTFNQGPLSIFQMLVSPTTYLKRPADDQHLPSNFWTIDQSQDQTRIAVAVADYEKVPDLDVFKNYIVLGLGALGILYALILLLTNLLLGAYRLIFRKKQKAPARTWKVWNLLTAAAILAVPGHLFLTLLATDATDLSGYAPWRYMVFAGLGILLTVAAILPLFRKSKEKLGKGRVALTVLTSLSALAIVANILYWSLYQWWVL
;
A
#
# COMPACT_ATOMS: atom_id res chain seq x y z
N MET A 1 -1.12 32.87 -3.21
CA MET A 1 -2.25 33.16 -4.12
C MET A 1 -1.90 34.36 -4.97
N LEU A 2 -2.33 34.36 -6.24
CA LEU A 2 -2.09 35.45 -7.17
C LEU A 2 -3.44 35.88 -7.75
N ASP A 3 -3.77 37.15 -7.58
CA ASP A 3 -4.87 37.81 -8.27
C ASP A 3 -4.26 38.66 -9.38
N LEU A 4 -4.30 38.13 -10.60
CA LEU A 4 -3.69 38.76 -11.77
C LEU A 4 -4.50 39.95 -12.29
N GLU A 5 -5.82 39.98 -12.02
CA GLU A 5 -6.71 41.05 -12.47
C GLU A 5 -6.42 42.33 -11.68
N ASN A 6 -6.25 42.19 -10.36
CA ASN A 6 -5.95 43.31 -9.47
C ASN A 6 -4.45 43.51 -9.22
N GLY A 7 -3.58 42.65 -9.77
CA GLY A 7 -2.12 42.73 -9.59
C GLY A 7 -1.64 42.43 -8.15
N ILE A 8 -2.38 41.61 -7.40
CA ILE A 8 -2.11 41.32 -5.99
C ILE A 8 -1.45 39.94 -5.85
N GLY A 9 -0.29 39.90 -5.20
CA GLY A 9 0.34 38.66 -4.74
C GLY A 9 0.20 38.50 -3.23
N TYR A 10 -0.17 37.31 -2.77
CA TYR A 10 -0.41 37.02 -1.36
C TYR A 10 0.28 35.72 -0.92
N VAL A 11 1.08 35.80 0.14
CA VAL A 11 1.83 34.68 0.71
C VAL A 11 1.62 34.68 2.23
N VAL A 12 1.21 33.54 2.77
CA VAL A 12 1.18 33.29 4.22
C VAL A 12 2.19 32.22 4.53
N MET A 13 3.02 32.48 5.54
CA MET A 13 3.89 31.48 6.12
C MET A 13 3.45 31.27 7.57
N ALA A 14 3.02 30.06 7.89
CA ALA A 14 2.77 29.62 9.25
C ALA A 14 3.95 28.76 9.72
N ASN A 15 4.30 28.87 11.00
CA ASN A 15 5.32 28.02 11.64
C ASN A 15 4.73 26.68 12.15
N GLN A 16 3.44 26.45 11.95
CA GLN A 16 2.72 25.24 12.37
C GLN A 16 2.10 24.54 11.15
N ALA A 17 2.27 23.23 11.09
CA ALA A 17 1.61 22.40 10.10
C ALA A 17 0.10 22.39 10.35
N ARG A 18 -0.69 22.43 9.27
CA ARG A 18 -2.17 22.41 9.31
C ARG A 18 -2.80 23.57 10.11
N GLU A 19 -2.13 24.71 10.21
CA GLU A 19 -2.75 25.91 10.76
C GLU A 19 -3.79 26.47 9.77
N GLU A 20 -5.06 26.22 10.03
CA GLU A 20 -6.13 26.50 9.06
C GLU A 20 -6.62 27.94 9.11
N ASN A 21 -6.60 28.62 10.26
CA ASN A 21 -7.13 29.98 10.38
C ASN A 21 -6.37 30.96 9.48
N TYR A 22 -5.03 30.97 9.57
CA TYR A 22 -4.21 31.88 8.78
C TYR A 22 -4.08 31.48 7.32
N ASN A 23 -4.00 30.17 7.03
CA ASN A 23 -3.80 29.68 5.66
C ASN A 23 -5.11 29.58 4.88
N PHE A 24 -6.26 29.42 5.56
CA PHE A 24 -7.55 29.26 4.91
C PHE A 24 -8.49 30.46 5.04
N GLU A 25 -8.65 31.02 6.24
CA GLU A 25 -9.65 32.09 6.49
C GLU A 25 -9.11 33.48 6.15
N LEU A 26 -7.84 33.78 6.45
CA LEU A 26 -7.26 35.10 6.18
C LEU A 26 -7.29 35.51 4.70
N PRO A 27 -7.04 34.61 3.71
CA PRO A 27 -7.26 34.92 2.30
C PRO A 27 -8.68 35.39 1.99
N GLU A 28 -9.71 34.85 2.66
CA GLU A 28 -11.10 35.24 2.38
C GLU A 28 -11.43 36.66 2.84
N LEU A 29 -10.69 37.19 3.81
CA LEU A 29 -10.81 38.59 4.22
C LEU A 29 -10.25 39.56 3.17
N VAL A 30 -9.26 39.11 2.40
CA VAL A 30 -8.60 39.93 1.37
C VAL A 30 -9.31 39.82 0.02
N PHE A 31 -9.67 38.60 -0.37
CA PHE A 31 -10.20 38.29 -1.71
C PHE A 31 -11.71 37.98 -1.73
N GLY A 32 -12.36 38.01 -0.57
CA GLY A 32 -13.74 37.56 -0.41
C GLY A 32 -13.87 36.04 -0.33
N LYS A 33 -15.12 35.56 -0.21
CA LYS A 33 -15.40 34.12 -0.11
C LYS A 33 -14.80 33.35 -1.28
N ARG A 34 -14.24 32.17 -0.98
CA ARG A 34 -13.75 31.26 -2.02
C ARG A 34 -14.86 30.91 -2.99
N LYS A 35 -14.48 30.92 -4.27
CA LYS A 35 -15.33 30.44 -5.36
C LYS A 35 -15.02 28.97 -5.59
N THR A 36 -16.06 28.18 -5.84
CA THR A 36 -15.91 26.83 -6.38
C THR A 36 -16.05 26.86 -7.91
N ALA A 37 -16.00 25.69 -8.55
CA ALA A 37 -16.22 25.54 -9.98
C ALA A 37 -17.56 26.15 -10.44
N SER A 38 -17.58 26.67 -11.67
CA SER A 38 -18.81 27.22 -12.27
C SER A 38 -19.88 26.12 -12.48
N ALA A 39 -21.13 26.53 -12.69
CA ALA A 39 -22.23 25.59 -12.93
C ALA A 39 -22.01 24.74 -14.21
N GLU A 40 -21.31 25.28 -15.20
CA GLU A 40 -20.92 24.59 -16.43
C GLU A 40 -19.89 23.50 -16.12
N THR A 41 -18.79 23.86 -15.45
CA THR A 41 -17.75 22.91 -15.03
C THR A 41 -18.31 21.80 -14.14
N GLN A 42 -19.26 22.12 -13.26
CA GLN A 42 -19.91 21.11 -12.41
C GLN A 42 -20.72 20.08 -13.22
N LYS A 43 -21.25 20.44 -14.39
CA LYS A 43 -21.96 19.51 -15.28
C LYS A 43 -21.01 18.58 -16.04
N GLU A 44 -19.78 19.02 -16.27
CA GLU A 44 -18.73 18.22 -16.91
C GLU A 44 -18.15 17.16 -15.96
N PHE A 45 -18.41 17.28 -14.64
CA PHE A 45 -17.96 16.30 -13.67
C PHE A 45 -18.52 14.90 -13.97
N SER A 46 -17.63 13.91 -14.01
CA SER A 46 -17.99 12.53 -14.25
C SER A 46 -17.77 11.68 -12.99
N PRO A 47 -18.77 10.90 -12.52
CA PRO A 47 -18.57 9.99 -11.40
C PRO A 47 -17.48 8.93 -11.66
N GLY A 48 -16.77 8.51 -10.62
CA GLY A 48 -15.76 7.46 -10.73
C GLY A 48 -14.75 7.46 -9.59
N TYR A 49 -13.73 6.61 -9.72
CA TYR A 49 -12.59 6.61 -8.82
C TYR A 49 -11.59 7.70 -9.19
N TYR A 50 -11.20 8.49 -8.20
CA TYR A 50 -10.20 9.56 -8.33
C TYR A 50 -9.09 9.34 -7.31
N HIS A 51 -7.85 9.55 -7.74
CA HIS A 51 -6.70 9.63 -6.83
C HIS A 51 -6.08 11.02 -6.96
N THR A 52 -5.52 11.52 -5.86
CA THR A 52 -4.73 12.75 -5.92
C THR A 52 -3.40 12.47 -6.60
N LEU A 53 -2.93 13.40 -7.44
CA LEU A 53 -1.58 13.39 -7.99
C LEU A 53 -0.52 13.82 -6.96
N ARG A 54 -0.95 14.34 -5.81
CA ARG A 54 -0.08 14.66 -4.67
C ARG A 54 0.19 13.43 -3.80
N THR A 55 0.56 12.32 -4.44
CA THR A 55 0.95 11.08 -3.80
C THR A 55 1.98 10.36 -4.66
N PHE A 56 2.52 9.26 -4.14
CA PHE A 56 3.44 8.42 -4.91
C PHE A 56 2.64 7.59 -5.92
N ASN A 57 2.76 7.90 -7.22
CA ASN A 57 1.99 7.22 -8.26
C ASN A 57 2.71 6.04 -8.91
N GLN A 58 4.02 5.91 -8.67
CA GLN A 58 4.87 4.89 -9.27
C GLN A 58 5.93 4.43 -8.28
N GLY A 59 6.61 3.33 -8.62
CA GLY A 59 7.69 2.79 -7.82
C GLY A 59 7.23 2.19 -6.49
N PRO A 60 8.16 1.94 -5.56
CA PRO A 60 7.91 1.19 -4.33
C PRO A 60 6.99 1.89 -3.33
N LEU A 61 6.81 3.21 -3.48
CA LEU A 61 5.95 4.01 -2.62
C LEU A 61 4.51 4.10 -3.14
N SER A 62 4.20 3.54 -4.32
CA SER A 62 2.84 3.55 -4.88
C SER A 62 1.81 2.85 -3.99
N ILE A 63 2.24 1.92 -3.14
CA ILE A 63 1.37 1.29 -2.12
C ILE A 63 0.76 2.30 -1.13
N PHE A 64 1.36 3.49 -0.95
CA PHE A 64 0.80 4.57 -0.12
C PHE A 64 -0.53 5.11 -0.66
N GLN A 65 -0.78 4.99 -1.97
CA GLN A 65 -2.08 5.30 -2.57
C GLN A 65 -3.22 4.47 -1.99
N MET A 66 -2.93 3.34 -1.34
CA MET A 66 -3.96 2.50 -0.73
C MET A 66 -4.11 2.75 0.77
N LEU A 67 -3.11 3.36 1.41
CA LEU A 67 -3.01 3.42 2.88
C LEU A 67 -3.16 4.83 3.44
N VAL A 68 -2.65 5.86 2.74
CA VAL A 68 -2.53 7.23 3.27
C VAL A 68 -3.41 8.23 2.51
N SER A 69 -3.46 8.11 1.18
CA SER A 69 -4.33 8.93 0.33
C SER A 69 -5.10 8.01 -0.61
N PRO A 70 -6.12 7.30 -0.08
CA PRO A 70 -6.84 6.29 -0.83
C PRO A 70 -7.46 6.89 -2.08
N THR A 71 -7.41 6.13 -3.18
CA THR A 71 -8.29 6.40 -4.33
C THR A 71 -9.74 6.34 -3.86
N THR A 72 -10.49 7.44 -4.00
CA THR A 72 -11.86 7.56 -3.52
C THR A 72 -12.85 7.55 -4.67
N TYR A 73 -14.02 6.97 -4.44
CA TYR A 73 -15.11 7.03 -5.39
C TYR A 73 -15.92 8.30 -5.15
N LEU A 74 -15.94 9.20 -6.14
CA LEU A 74 -16.70 10.43 -6.10
C LEU A 74 -17.95 10.29 -6.98
N LYS A 75 -19.15 10.42 -6.39
CA LYS A 75 -20.41 10.49 -7.15
C LYS A 75 -20.70 11.92 -7.58
N ARG A 76 -20.32 12.88 -6.74
CA ARG A 76 -20.49 14.32 -6.95
C ARG A 76 -19.29 15.07 -6.35
N PRO A 77 -19.01 16.30 -6.79
CA PRO A 77 -17.93 17.11 -6.19
C PRO A 77 -18.10 17.32 -4.68
N ALA A 78 -19.35 17.32 -4.18
CA ALA A 78 -19.66 17.44 -2.76
C ALA A 78 -19.21 16.26 -1.88
N ASP A 79 -18.81 15.14 -2.49
CA ASP A 79 -18.33 13.98 -1.75
C ASP A 79 -16.86 14.13 -1.30
N ASP A 80 -16.13 15.11 -1.83
CA ASP A 80 -14.77 15.47 -1.41
C ASP A 80 -14.81 16.67 -0.44
N GLN A 81 -13.89 16.70 0.54
CA GLN A 81 -13.85 17.76 1.55
C GLN A 81 -13.36 19.12 1.01
N HIS A 82 -12.58 19.10 -0.07
CA HIS A 82 -11.88 20.26 -0.62
C HIS A 82 -12.56 20.84 -1.86
N LEU A 83 -13.19 20.04 -2.71
CA LEU A 83 -13.84 20.54 -3.93
C LEU A 83 -14.99 21.55 -3.69
N PRO A 84 -15.83 21.43 -2.63
CA PRO A 84 -16.91 22.39 -2.39
C PRO A 84 -16.41 23.78 -1.98
N SER A 85 -15.26 23.82 -1.30
CA SER A 85 -14.69 25.03 -0.68
C SER A 85 -13.52 25.63 -1.46
N ASN A 86 -13.06 24.97 -2.53
CA ASN A 86 -11.97 25.45 -3.38
C ASN A 86 -12.39 25.56 -4.83
N PHE A 87 -11.69 26.43 -5.56
CA PHE A 87 -11.83 26.50 -7.00
C PHE A 87 -11.22 25.26 -7.65
N TRP A 88 -11.96 24.67 -8.58
CA TRP A 88 -11.48 23.57 -9.41
C TRP A 88 -12.03 23.70 -10.83
N THR A 89 -11.33 23.08 -11.77
CA THR A 89 -11.77 22.95 -13.16
C THR A 89 -11.56 21.54 -13.66
N ILE A 90 -12.08 21.22 -14.84
CA ILE A 90 -11.86 19.93 -15.49
C ILE A 90 -10.90 20.13 -16.63
N ASP A 91 -9.83 19.36 -16.60
CA ASP A 91 -8.86 19.26 -17.69
C ASP A 91 -9.00 17.88 -18.34
N GLN A 92 -9.09 17.89 -19.67
CA GLN A 92 -9.04 16.68 -20.49
C GLN A 92 -7.68 16.61 -21.18
N SER A 93 -6.60 16.63 -20.41
CA SER A 93 -5.25 16.40 -20.94
C SER A 93 -4.85 14.93 -20.79
N GLN A 94 -4.21 14.38 -21.82
CA GLN A 94 -3.57 13.06 -21.79
C GLN A 94 -4.53 11.86 -21.56
N ASP A 95 -5.64 11.81 -22.31
CA ASP A 95 -6.59 10.69 -22.34
C ASP A 95 -7.34 10.39 -21.02
N GLN A 96 -7.11 11.16 -19.95
CA GLN A 96 -7.79 10.99 -18.66
C GLN A 96 -8.45 12.27 -18.18
N THR A 97 -9.58 12.12 -17.48
CA THR A 97 -10.29 13.24 -16.86
C THR A 97 -9.56 13.66 -15.60
N ARG A 98 -9.10 14.91 -15.55
CA ARG A 98 -8.43 15.50 -14.39
C ARG A 98 -9.29 16.59 -13.78
N ILE A 99 -9.38 16.60 -12.46
CA ILE A 99 -9.92 17.72 -11.68
C ILE A 99 -8.72 18.54 -11.24
N ALA A 100 -8.51 19.66 -11.93
CA ALA A 100 -7.43 20.57 -11.62
C ALA A 100 -7.81 21.44 -10.41
N VAL A 101 -6.96 21.44 -9.39
CA VAL A 101 -7.10 22.24 -8.17
C VAL A 101 -5.78 22.93 -7.87
N ALA A 102 -5.81 24.01 -7.09
CA ALA A 102 -4.62 24.83 -6.86
C ALA A 102 -3.40 24.12 -6.22
N VAL A 103 -3.60 22.94 -5.60
CA VAL A 103 -2.58 22.30 -4.75
C VAL A 103 -2.36 20.82 -5.06
N ALA A 104 -3.38 20.08 -5.47
CA ALA A 104 -3.32 18.63 -5.52
C ALA A 104 -4.35 18.06 -6.52
N ASP A 105 -4.05 18.15 -7.82
CA ASP A 105 -4.94 17.65 -8.88
C ASP A 105 -5.41 16.23 -8.62
N TYR A 106 -6.62 15.91 -9.07
CA TYR A 106 -7.15 14.56 -9.01
C TYR A 106 -7.25 13.98 -10.41
N GLU A 107 -6.85 12.73 -10.58
CA GLU A 107 -6.93 12.02 -11.85
C GLU A 107 -7.90 10.84 -11.74
N LYS A 108 -8.83 10.75 -12.69
CA LYS A 108 -9.84 9.69 -12.76
C LYS A 108 -9.20 8.38 -13.21
N VAL A 109 -9.26 7.36 -12.38
CA VAL A 109 -8.67 6.05 -12.65
C VAL A 109 -9.72 5.05 -13.13
N PRO A 110 -9.38 4.16 -14.08
CA PRO A 110 -10.26 3.04 -14.42
C PRO A 110 -10.58 2.15 -13.20
N ASP A 111 -11.85 1.79 -13.03
CA ASP A 111 -12.32 0.91 -11.95
C ASP A 111 -11.51 -0.39 -11.87
N LEU A 112 -11.16 -0.95 -13.02
CA LEU A 112 -10.38 -2.19 -13.11
C LEU A 112 -9.02 -2.07 -12.43
N ASP A 113 -8.35 -0.92 -12.53
CA ASP A 113 -7.03 -0.73 -11.92
C ASP A 113 -7.14 -0.60 -10.40
N VAL A 114 -8.22 0.02 -9.92
CA VAL A 114 -8.56 0.04 -8.48
C VAL A 114 -8.84 -1.37 -7.97
N PHE A 115 -9.63 -2.17 -8.70
CA PHE A 115 -9.91 -3.56 -8.30
C PHE A 115 -8.64 -4.43 -8.28
N LYS A 116 -7.72 -4.27 -9.26
CA LYS A 116 -6.43 -4.97 -9.26
C LYS A 116 -5.64 -4.69 -7.99
N ASN A 117 -5.56 -3.43 -7.57
CA ASN A 117 -4.86 -3.03 -6.33
C ASN A 117 -5.42 -3.78 -5.11
N TYR A 118 -6.74 -3.82 -4.95
CA TYR A 118 -7.38 -4.54 -3.84
C TYR A 118 -7.19 -6.06 -3.92
N ILE A 119 -7.24 -6.66 -5.12
CA ILE A 119 -7.01 -8.10 -5.30
C ILE A 119 -5.59 -8.47 -4.86
N VAL A 120 -4.59 -7.71 -5.30
CA VAL A 120 -3.18 -7.98 -4.95
C VAL A 120 -2.96 -7.85 -3.45
N LEU A 121 -3.47 -6.77 -2.83
CA LEU A 121 -3.41 -6.61 -1.36
C LEU A 121 -4.13 -7.74 -0.63
N GLY A 122 -5.31 -8.14 -1.10
CA GLY A 122 -6.08 -9.24 -0.52
C GLY A 122 -5.33 -10.56 -0.55
N LEU A 123 -4.65 -10.87 -1.66
CA LEU A 123 -3.79 -12.05 -1.77
C LEU A 123 -2.62 -11.99 -0.77
N GLY A 124 -1.99 -10.82 -0.63
CA GLY A 124 -0.93 -10.61 0.35
C GLY A 124 -1.43 -10.83 1.78
N ALA A 125 -2.58 -10.24 2.13
CA ALA A 125 -3.22 -10.39 3.43
C ALA A 125 -3.54 -11.86 3.75
N LEU A 126 -4.06 -12.63 2.79
CA LEU A 126 -4.29 -14.07 2.96
C LEU A 126 -3.00 -14.84 3.23
N GLY A 127 -1.91 -14.50 2.54
CA GLY A 127 -0.59 -15.08 2.79
C GLY A 127 -0.06 -14.79 4.20
N ILE A 128 -0.21 -13.55 4.66
CA ILE A 128 0.17 -13.12 6.01
C ILE A 128 -0.67 -13.84 7.07
N LEU A 129 -1.99 -13.88 6.91
CA LEU A 129 -2.91 -14.56 7.82
C LEU A 129 -2.56 -16.04 7.95
N TYR A 130 -2.29 -16.71 6.83
CA TYR A 130 -1.83 -18.09 6.83
C TYR A 130 -0.54 -18.26 7.65
N ALA A 131 0.48 -17.43 7.40
CA ALA A 131 1.77 -17.52 8.08
C ALA A 131 1.64 -17.28 9.60
N LEU A 132 0.82 -16.29 10.01
CA LEU A 132 0.51 -16.04 11.42
C LEU A 132 -0.14 -17.26 12.07
N ILE A 133 -1.21 -17.79 11.47
CA ILE A 133 -1.93 -18.97 11.98
C ILE A 133 -0.97 -20.16 12.10
N LEU A 134 -0.13 -20.38 11.10
CA LEU A 134 0.82 -21.48 11.09
C LEU A 134 1.84 -21.38 12.23
N LEU A 135 2.43 -20.20 12.45
CA LEU A 135 3.40 -19.99 13.52
C LEU A 135 2.76 -20.09 14.89
N LEU A 136 1.60 -19.45 15.10
CA LEU A 136 0.85 -19.53 16.36
C LEU A 136 0.45 -20.97 16.69
N THR A 137 -0.06 -21.71 15.71
CA THR A 137 -0.44 -23.11 15.91
C THR A 137 0.76 -23.97 16.29
N ASN A 138 1.92 -23.76 15.64
CA ASN A 138 3.14 -24.48 16.00
C ASN A 138 3.66 -24.11 17.39
N LEU A 139 3.57 -22.84 17.78
CA LEU A 139 3.95 -22.36 19.10
C LEU A 139 3.05 -22.94 20.20
N LEU A 140 1.72 -22.81 20.05
CA LEU A 140 0.73 -23.30 21.00
C LEU A 140 0.80 -24.82 21.16
N LEU A 141 0.89 -25.58 20.06
CA LEU A 141 1.06 -27.03 20.13
C LEU A 141 2.40 -27.43 20.73
N GLY A 142 3.45 -26.64 20.50
CA GLY A 142 4.76 -26.83 21.12
C GLY A 142 4.69 -26.66 22.64
N ALA A 143 4.12 -25.54 23.11
CA ALA A 143 3.92 -25.25 24.53
C ALA A 143 3.04 -26.30 25.21
N TYR A 144 1.90 -26.64 24.60
CA TYR A 144 1.01 -27.69 25.10
C TYR A 144 1.76 -29.02 25.30
N ARG A 145 2.56 -29.45 24.33
CA ARG A 145 3.30 -30.72 24.45
C ARG A 145 4.41 -30.65 25.49
N LEU A 146 5.05 -29.50 25.63
CA LEU A 146 6.07 -29.27 26.65
C LEU A 146 5.45 -29.40 28.05
N ILE A 147 4.32 -28.73 28.28
CA ILE A 147 3.59 -28.74 29.56
C ILE A 147 3.11 -30.16 29.90
N PHE A 148 2.45 -30.83 28.95
CA PHE A 148 1.86 -32.16 29.18
C PHE A 148 2.81 -33.33 28.88
N ARG A 149 4.11 -33.05 28.64
CA ARG A 149 5.16 -34.04 28.33
C ARG A 149 4.77 -35.06 27.24
N LYS A 150 3.95 -34.65 26.27
CA LYS A 150 3.46 -35.54 25.21
C LYS A 150 4.52 -35.78 24.15
N LYS A 151 4.90 -37.03 23.92
CA LYS A 151 5.78 -37.44 22.83
C LYS A 151 4.97 -37.56 21.53
N GLN A 152 5.42 -36.91 20.44
CA GLN A 152 4.84 -37.10 19.11
C GLN A 152 5.94 -37.55 18.14
N LYS A 153 5.59 -38.41 17.18
CA LYS A 153 6.43 -38.73 16.04
C LYS A 153 6.70 -37.45 15.24
N ALA A 154 7.92 -36.93 15.34
CA ALA A 154 8.30 -35.66 14.73
C ALA A 154 8.23 -35.76 13.19
N PRO A 155 7.75 -34.73 12.49
CA PRO A 155 7.95 -34.64 11.04
C PRO A 155 9.44 -34.59 10.72
N ALA A 156 9.81 -34.90 9.48
CA ALA A 156 11.15 -34.65 8.96
C ALA A 156 11.59 -33.22 9.32
N ARG A 157 12.72 -33.11 10.05
CA ARG A 157 13.25 -31.83 10.55
C ARG A 157 13.36 -30.80 9.44
N THR A 158 13.78 -31.24 8.26
CA THR A 158 13.94 -30.41 7.05
C THR A 158 12.62 -29.81 6.55
N TRP A 159 11.52 -30.56 6.57
CA TRP A 159 10.21 -30.05 6.17
C TRP A 159 9.67 -29.02 7.18
N LYS A 160 9.80 -29.33 8.47
CA LYS A 160 9.34 -28.42 9.54
C LYS A 160 10.11 -27.10 9.52
N VAL A 161 11.43 -27.16 9.37
CA VAL A 161 12.29 -25.96 9.29
C VAL A 161 11.95 -25.14 8.06
N TRP A 162 11.84 -25.76 6.88
CA TRP A 162 11.42 -25.03 5.67
C TRP A 162 10.09 -24.31 5.86
N ASN A 163 9.09 -25.00 6.41
CA ASN A 163 7.75 -24.44 6.56
C ASN A 163 7.75 -23.23 7.53
N LEU A 164 8.41 -23.37 8.69
CA LEU A 164 8.52 -22.28 9.67
C LEU A 164 9.35 -21.10 9.18
N LEU A 165 10.47 -21.35 8.49
CA LEU A 165 11.31 -20.28 7.93
C LEU A 165 10.59 -19.54 6.81
N THR A 166 9.84 -20.25 5.97
CA THR A 166 9.03 -19.61 4.91
C THR A 166 7.95 -18.73 5.53
N ALA A 167 7.25 -19.21 6.55
CA ALA A 167 6.26 -18.42 7.28
C ALA A 167 6.87 -17.19 7.96
N ALA A 168 8.05 -17.33 8.58
CA ALA A 168 8.75 -16.20 9.18
C ALA A 168 9.17 -15.17 8.12
N ALA A 169 9.67 -15.61 6.96
CA ALA A 169 10.02 -14.73 5.85
C ALA A 169 8.78 -14.02 5.26
N ILE A 170 7.63 -14.70 5.17
CA ILE A 170 6.35 -14.08 4.79
C ILE A 170 6.01 -12.92 5.73
N LEU A 171 6.19 -13.09 7.05
CA LEU A 171 5.89 -12.03 8.03
C LEU A 171 6.97 -10.94 8.11
N ALA A 172 8.20 -11.24 7.70
CA ALA A 172 9.25 -10.23 7.61
C ALA A 172 8.91 -9.13 6.59
N VAL A 173 8.20 -9.46 5.51
CA VAL A 173 7.79 -8.50 4.47
C VAL A 173 6.86 -7.40 5.00
N PRO A 174 5.67 -7.69 5.58
CA PRO A 174 4.81 -6.65 6.13
C PRO A 174 5.43 -5.96 7.35
N GLY A 175 6.25 -6.65 8.16
CA GLY A 175 6.98 -6.02 9.26
C GLY A 175 7.97 -4.99 8.76
N HIS A 176 8.74 -5.32 7.72
CA HIS A 176 9.69 -4.39 7.09
C HIS A 176 8.98 -3.25 6.36
N LEU A 177 7.85 -3.52 5.70
CA LEU A 177 6.99 -2.50 5.12
C LEU A 177 6.49 -1.52 6.17
N PHE A 178 5.94 -2.02 7.28
CA PHE A 178 5.48 -1.18 8.37
C PHE A 178 6.58 -0.25 8.91
N LEU A 179 7.79 -0.77 9.13
CA LEU A 179 8.94 0.05 9.55
C LEU A 179 9.38 1.08 8.50
N THR A 180 9.14 0.82 7.22
CA THR A 180 9.43 1.76 6.13
C THR A 180 8.37 2.85 6.06
N LEU A 181 7.09 2.48 6.21
CA LEU A 181 5.97 3.42 6.31
C LEU A 181 6.15 4.36 7.50
N LEU A 182 6.49 3.84 8.69
CA LEU A 182 6.72 4.65 9.89
C LEU A 182 7.86 5.67 9.70
N ALA A 183 8.97 5.26 9.09
CA ALA A 183 10.08 6.18 8.82
C ALA A 183 9.67 7.29 7.82
N THR A 184 8.92 6.92 6.77
CA THR A 184 8.44 7.86 5.76
C THR A 184 7.47 8.89 6.35
N ASP A 185 6.53 8.44 7.18
CA ASP A 185 5.55 9.29 7.86
C ASP A 185 6.20 10.23 8.89
N ALA A 186 7.23 9.75 9.59
CA ALA A 186 8.05 10.57 10.48
C ALA A 186 8.94 11.60 9.75
N THR A 187 8.83 11.73 8.43
CA THR A 187 9.71 12.54 7.57
C THR A 187 11.18 12.19 7.72
N ASP A 188 11.49 10.98 8.18
CA ASP A 188 12.84 10.49 8.31
C ASP A 188 13.36 10.04 6.94
N LEU A 189 14.47 10.64 6.50
CA LEU A 189 15.15 10.30 5.26
C LEU A 189 15.52 8.82 5.19
N SER A 190 15.64 8.13 6.34
CA SER A 190 15.87 6.70 6.39
C SER A 190 14.76 5.90 5.70
N GLY A 191 13.52 6.42 5.61
CA GLY A 191 12.39 5.78 4.91
C GLY A 191 12.67 5.53 3.42
N TYR A 192 13.50 6.38 2.81
CA TYR A 192 13.88 6.33 1.40
C TYR A 192 15.23 5.63 1.16
N ALA A 193 15.86 5.10 2.21
CA ALA A 193 17.19 4.53 2.10
C ALA A 193 17.20 3.27 1.19
N PRO A 194 18.12 3.15 0.20
CA PRO A 194 18.14 2.05 -0.77
C PRO A 194 18.13 0.65 -0.16
N TRP A 195 18.78 0.47 1.00
CA TRP A 195 18.87 -0.83 1.67
C TRP A 195 17.50 -1.38 2.07
N ARG A 196 16.51 -0.53 2.37
CA ARG A 196 15.16 -1.00 2.71
C ARG A 196 14.52 -1.72 1.53
N TYR A 197 14.72 -1.22 0.32
CA TYR A 197 14.18 -1.80 -0.90
C TYR A 197 15.02 -3.01 -1.37
N MET A 198 16.32 -3.03 -1.10
CA MET A 198 17.16 -4.22 -1.26
C MET A 198 16.71 -5.38 -0.35
N VAL A 199 16.25 -5.10 0.86
CA VAL A 199 15.68 -6.12 1.76
C VAL A 199 14.42 -6.75 1.14
N PHE A 200 13.53 -5.96 0.52
CA PHE A 200 12.40 -6.51 -0.23
C PHE A 200 12.83 -7.39 -1.40
N ALA A 201 13.86 -6.99 -2.15
CA ALA A 201 14.41 -7.80 -3.23
C ALA A 201 14.95 -9.15 -2.71
N GLY A 202 15.73 -9.12 -1.62
CA GLY A 202 16.28 -10.32 -0.98
C GLY A 202 15.18 -11.25 -0.46
N LEU A 203 14.17 -10.70 0.21
CA LEU A 203 13.00 -11.45 0.67
C LEU A 203 12.19 -12.04 -0.50
N GLY A 204 12.03 -11.29 -1.59
CA GLY A 204 11.37 -11.75 -2.81
C GLY A 204 12.07 -12.96 -3.43
N ILE A 205 13.39 -12.93 -3.56
CA ILE A 205 14.20 -14.06 -4.05
C ILE A 205 14.07 -15.25 -3.09
N LEU A 206 14.24 -15.02 -1.79
CA LEU A 206 14.15 -16.07 -0.78
C LEU A 206 12.79 -16.76 -0.78
N LEU A 207 11.69 -15.99 -0.86
CA LEU A 207 10.34 -16.52 -0.92
C LEU A 207 10.04 -17.23 -2.23
N THR A 208 10.58 -16.76 -3.35
CA THR A 208 10.48 -17.44 -4.65
C THR A 208 11.14 -18.82 -4.58
N VAL A 209 12.38 -18.88 -4.09
CA VAL A 209 13.10 -20.15 -3.88
C VAL A 209 12.33 -21.05 -2.92
N ALA A 210 11.81 -20.50 -1.82
CA ALA A 210 11.05 -21.27 -0.85
C ALA A 210 9.75 -21.86 -1.44
N ALA A 211 9.07 -21.12 -2.31
CA ALA A 211 7.83 -21.58 -2.97
C ALA A 211 8.06 -22.72 -3.96
N ILE A 212 9.18 -22.70 -4.69
CA ILE A 212 9.49 -23.72 -5.71
C ILE A 212 10.24 -24.93 -5.14
N LEU A 213 10.94 -24.78 -4.01
CA LEU A 213 11.75 -25.83 -3.39
C LEU A 213 11.00 -27.18 -3.22
N PRO A 214 9.71 -27.22 -2.83
CA PRO A 214 8.97 -28.47 -2.70
C PRO A 214 8.81 -29.24 -4.01
N LEU A 215 8.83 -28.56 -5.17
CA LEU A 215 8.68 -29.20 -6.49
C LEU A 215 9.92 -30.02 -6.86
N PHE A 216 11.10 -29.57 -6.44
CA PHE A 216 12.38 -30.21 -6.76
C PHE A 216 12.83 -31.22 -5.71
N ARG A 217 12.27 -31.14 -4.49
CA ARG A 217 12.56 -32.12 -3.44
C ARG A 217 11.81 -33.42 -3.73
N LYS A 218 12.52 -34.41 -4.30
CA LYS A 218 12.10 -35.82 -4.23
C LYS A 218 12.03 -36.24 -2.77
N SER A 219 10.85 -36.14 -2.17
CA SER A 219 10.63 -36.54 -0.79
C SER A 219 10.86 -38.04 -0.64
N LYS A 220 11.97 -38.44 0.01
CA LYS A 220 12.25 -39.85 0.34
C LYS A 220 11.18 -40.45 1.27
N GLU A 221 10.44 -39.59 1.99
CA GLU A 221 9.31 -39.98 2.83
C GLU A 221 7.98 -39.62 2.15
N LYS A 222 7.01 -40.54 2.10
CA LYS A 222 5.65 -40.18 1.68
C LYS A 222 5.05 -39.18 2.67
N LEU A 223 4.86 -37.94 2.23
CA LEU A 223 4.14 -36.93 3.02
C LEU A 223 2.67 -37.36 3.18
N GLY A 224 2.13 -37.27 4.39
CA GLY A 224 0.70 -37.46 4.61
C GLY A 224 -0.12 -36.33 3.97
N LYS A 225 -1.39 -36.60 3.64
CA LYS A 225 -2.31 -35.66 2.96
C LYS A 225 -2.31 -34.24 3.56
N GLY A 226 -2.38 -34.12 4.88
CA GLY A 226 -2.36 -32.82 5.56
C GLY A 226 -1.05 -32.04 5.39
N ARG A 227 0.10 -32.73 5.29
CA ARG A 227 1.39 -32.07 5.06
C ARG A 227 1.55 -31.63 3.61
N VAL A 228 0.98 -32.38 2.67
CA VAL A 228 0.90 -31.94 1.26
C VAL A 228 0.09 -30.65 1.17
N ALA A 229 -1.09 -30.61 1.79
CA ALA A 229 -1.92 -29.40 1.83
C ALA A 229 -1.18 -28.21 2.45
N LEU A 230 -0.52 -28.38 3.60
CA LEU A 230 0.29 -27.32 4.20
C LEU A 230 1.44 -26.86 3.30
N THR A 231 2.09 -27.77 2.59
CA THR A 231 3.18 -27.44 1.65
C THR A 231 2.67 -26.58 0.50
N VAL A 232 1.52 -26.93 -0.07
CA VAL A 232 0.86 -26.15 -1.12
C VAL A 232 0.47 -24.77 -0.61
N LEU A 233 -0.21 -24.69 0.54
CA LEU A 233 -0.62 -23.42 1.14
C LEU A 233 0.57 -22.52 1.44
N THR A 234 1.64 -23.06 2.03
CA THR A 234 2.87 -22.29 2.31
C THR A 234 3.48 -21.73 1.04
N SER A 235 3.53 -22.53 -0.03
CA SER A 235 4.10 -22.11 -1.31
C SER A 235 3.22 -21.04 -1.99
N LEU A 236 1.89 -21.21 -1.97
CA LEU A 236 0.95 -20.22 -2.48
C LEU A 236 1.01 -18.91 -1.68
N SER A 237 1.10 -18.98 -0.35
CA SER A 237 1.27 -17.80 0.50
C SER A 237 2.58 -17.08 0.19
N ALA A 238 3.69 -17.81 0.00
CA ALA A 238 4.96 -17.21 -0.41
C ALA A 238 4.84 -16.52 -1.78
N LEU A 239 4.20 -17.17 -2.76
CA LEU A 239 3.96 -16.57 -4.09
C LEU A 239 3.07 -15.33 -4.02
N ALA A 240 2.04 -15.32 -3.17
CA ALA A 240 1.18 -14.15 -2.98
C ALA A 240 1.97 -12.94 -2.46
N ILE A 241 2.94 -13.16 -1.56
CA ILE A 241 3.83 -12.11 -1.08
C ILE A 241 4.82 -11.67 -2.16
N VAL A 242 5.39 -12.60 -2.92
CA VAL A 242 6.25 -12.26 -4.07
C VAL A 242 5.48 -11.41 -5.09
N ALA A 243 4.24 -11.78 -5.39
CA ALA A 243 3.37 -11.00 -6.27
C ALA A 243 3.15 -9.57 -5.73
N ASN A 244 2.98 -9.40 -4.42
CA ASN A 244 2.88 -8.08 -3.80
C ASN A 244 4.19 -7.28 -3.94
N ILE A 245 5.34 -7.90 -3.67
CA ILE A 245 6.65 -7.24 -3.82
C ILE A 245 6.85 -6.75 -5.25
N LEU A 246 6.49 -7.57 -6.25
CA LEU A 246 6.64 -7.24 -7.66
C LEU A 246 5.64 -6.20 -8.13
N TYR A 247 4.36 -6.38 -7.81
CA TYR A 247 3.27 -5.50 -8.25
C TYR A 247 3.46 -4.08 -7.73
N TRP A 248 3.77 -3.94 -6.45
CA TRP A 248 4.05 -2.65 -5.82
C TRP A 248 5.47 -2.15 -6.05
N SER A 249 6.28 -2.87 -6.84
CA SER A 249 7.67 -2.51 -7.15
C SER A 249 8.53 -2.26 -5.91
N LEU A 250 8.25 -2.92 -4.78
CA LEU A 250 8.91 -2.70 -3.47
C LEU A 250 10.43 -2.94 -3.51
N TYR A 251 10.91 -3.61 -4.55
CA TYR A 251 12.33 -3.90 -4.76
C TYR A 251 13.07 -2.79 -5.54
N GLN A 252 12.39 -1.82 -6.15
CA GLN A 252 13.02 -0.87 -7.08
C GLN A 252 13.71 0.28 -6.34
N TRP A 253 14.89 0.01 -5.77
CA TRP A 253 15.69 1.02 -5.06
C TRP A 253 16.34 2.08 -5.97
N TRP A 254 16.36 1.86 -7.28
CA TRP A 254 17.02 2.72 -8.27
C TRP A 254 16.07 3.71 -8.96
N VAL A 255 14.78 3.68 -8.60
CA VAL A 255 13.73 4.57 -9.15
C VAL A 255 13.35 5.67 -8.15
N LEU A 256 13.99 5.69 -6.98
CA LEU A 256 13.78 6.65 -5.89
C LEU A 256 14.66 7.89 -6.03
#